data_AF-A0A101Y506-F1
#
_entry.id   AF-A0A101Y506-F1
#
_cell.length_a   1.000
_cell.length_b   1.000
_cell.length_c   1.000
_cell.angle_alpha   90.00
_cell.angle_beta   90.00
_cell.angle_gamma   90.00
#
_symmetry.space_group_name_H-M   'P 1'
#
loop_
_entity.id
_entity.type
_entity.pdbx_description
1 polymer ?
#
loop_
_entity_poly.entity_id
_entity_poly.type
_entity_poly.pdbx_seq_one_letter_code
_entity_poly.pdbx_strand_id
1 'polypeptide(L)' 'MTLICTLSIPAVNPDALMFGTDLPSTRARRPYHPADLELICETLGEKLAGKVLYQNAADWYLKR' A
#
# COMPACT_ATOMS: atom_id res chain seq x y z
N MET A 1 8.11 -10.83 -10.99
CA MET A 1 7.25 -9.94 -11.80
C MET A 1 6.33 -9.06 -10.94
N THR A 2 5.85 -9.52 -9.78
CA THR A 2 4.93 -8.75 -8.90
C THR A 2 5.55 -7.54 -8.20
N LEU A 3 6.87 -7.55 -7.91
CA LEU A 3 7.54 -6.45 -7.21
C LEU A 3 7.92 -5.25 -8.10
N ILE A 4 8.09 -5.45 -9.41
CA ILE A 4 8.52 -4.37 -10.33
C ILE A 4 7.37 -3.40 -10.62
N CYS A 5 6.13 -3.86 -10.64
CA CYS A 5 4.97 -3.00 -10.90
C CYS A 5 4.61 -2.08 -9.73
N THR A 6 4.98 -2.42 -8.48
CA THR A 6 4.58 -1.62 -7.32
C THR A 6 5.37 -0.30 -7.23
N LEU A 7 6.58 -0.23 -7.78
CA LEU A 7 7.41 0.99 -7.75
C LEU A 7 7.15 1.95 -8.91
N SER A 8 6.63 1.47 -10.04
CA SER A 8 6.35 2.34 -11.20
C SER A 8 5.18 3.29 -10.95
N ILE A 9 4.19 2.88 -10.17
CA ILE A 9 3.02 3.70 -9.86
C ILE A 9 3.38 4.88 -8.95
N PRO A 10 4.05 4.71 -7.79
CA PRO A 10 4.49 5.81 -6.94
C PRO A 10 5.49 6.75 -7.61
N ALA A 11 6.30 6.25 -8.54
CA ALA A 11 7.24 7.07 -9.30
C ALA A 11 6.53 8.06 -10.24
N VAL A 12 5.36 7.68 -10.76
CA VAL A 12 4.53 8.55 -11.60
C VAL A 12 3.60 9.43 -10.75
N ASN A 13 2.94 8.84 -9.75
CA ASN A 13 2.10 9.57 -8.81
C ASN A 13 2.19 8.93 -7.40
N PRO A 14 2.85 9.58 -6.44
CA PRO A 14 3.00 9.06 -5.09
C PRO A 14 1.69 9.02 -4.28
N ASP A 15 0.63 9.67 -4.75
CA ASP A 15 -0.69 9.73 -4.11
C ASP A 15 -1.67 8.67 -4.65
N ALA A 16 -1.29 7.93 -5.70
CA ALA A 16 -2.18 7.01 -6.41
C ALA A 16 -2.32 5.63 -5.76
N LEU A 17 -1.49 5.28 -4.78
CA LEU A 17 -1.44 3.95 -4.18
C LEU A 17 -1.94 3.97 -2.73
N MET A 18 -2.79 3.01 -2.36
CA MET A 18 -3.29 2.81 -0.99
C MET A 18 -3.22 1.32 -0.63
N PHE A 19 -2.86 1.02 0.62
CA PHE A 19 -2.87 -0.34 1.14
C PHE A 19 -4.24 -0.71 1.71
N GLY A 20 -4.69 -1.93 1.45
CA GLY A 20 -5.88 -2.51 2.04
C GLY A 20 -5.67 -3.98 2.33
N THR A 21 -6.03 -4.42 3.54
CA THR A 21 -5.90 -5.81 4.00
C THR A 21 -6.94 -6.76 3.38
N ASP A 22 -7.97 -6.19 2.73
CA ASP A 22 -9.09 -6.89 2.10
C ASP A 22 -9.78 -7.90 3.02
N LEU A 23 -9.90 -7.62 4.33
CA LEU A 23 -10.53 -8.55 5.29
C LEU A 23 -11.99 -8.87 4.91
N PRO A 24 -12.43 -10.16 4.97
CA PRO A 24 -11.77 -11.33 5.55
C PRO A 24 -10.82 -12.10 4.59
N SER A 25 -10.24 -11.41 3.62
CA SER A 25 -9.25 -11.89 2.64
C SER A 25 -9.78 -12.94 1.68
N THR A 26 -11.08 -12.88 1.37
CA THR A 26 -11.78 -13.88 0.53
C THR A 26 -11.35 -13.87 -0.93
N ARG A 27 -10.68 -12.79 -1.38
CA ARG A 27 -10.15 -12.65 -2.74
C ARG A 27 -8.63 -12.77 -2.80
N ALA A 28 -7.95 -12.83 -1.64
CA ALA A 28 -6.51 -12.96 -1.56
C ALA A 28 -6.10 -14.44 -1.49
N ARG A 29 -4.97 -14.79 -2.12
CA ARG A 29 -4.44 -16.17 -2.09
C ARG A 29 -4.03 -16.65 -0.69
N ARG A 30 -3.75 -15.71 0.21
CA ARG A 30 -3.45 -15.96 1.62
C ARG A 30 -4.09 -14.87 2.48
N PRO A 31 -4.43 -15.16 3.75
CA PRO A 31 -4.87 -14.15 4.69
C PRO A 31 -3.82 -13.04 4.88
N TYR A 32 -4.30 -11.86 5.26
CA TYR A 32 -3.44 -10.79 5.75
C TYR A 32 -2.54 -11.28 6.90
N HIS A 33 -1.27 -10.92 6.85
CA HIS A 33 -0.31 -11.17 7.91
C HIS A 33 0.41 -9.87 8.30
N PRO A 34 0.68 -9.59 9.59
CA PRO A 34 1.38 -8.36 9.99
C PRO A 34 2.72 -8.13 9.29
N ALA A 35 3.46 -9.19 8.96
CA ALA A 35 4.71 -9.12 8.18
C ALA A 35 4.53 -8.50 6.77
N ASP A 36 3.30 -8.40 6.27
CA ASP A 36 3.02 -7.71 5.01
C ASP A 36 3.33 -6.20 5.12
N LEU A 37 3.17 -5.63 6.32
CA LEU A 37 3.52 -4.24 6.59
C LEU A 37 5.04 -4.04 6.55
N GLU A 38 5.81 -4.98 7.12
CA GLU A 38 7.28 -4.96 7.10
C GLU A 38 7.79 -4.98 5.65
N LEU A 39 7.24 -5.88 4.82
CA LEU A 39 7.58 -5.97 3.41
C LEU A 39 7.29 -4.66 2.64
N ILE A 40 6.17 -4.00 2.95
CA ILE A 40 5.81 -2.71 2.33
C ILE A 40 6.82 -1.63 2.73
N CYS A 41 7.20 -1.55 4.00
CA CYS A 41 8.19 -0.61 4.49
C CYS A 41 9.57 -0.85 3.86
N GLU A 42 10.02 -2.10 3.77
CA GLU A 42 11.29 -2.47 3.14
C GLU A 42 11.31 -2.14 1.64
N THR A 43 10.17 -2.32 0.95
CA THR A 43 10.10 -2.13 -0.51
C THR A 43 9.98 -0.65 -0.90
N LEU A 44 9.18 0.13 -0.17
CA LEU A 44 8.86 1.52 -0.53
C LEU A 44 9.72 2.55 0.20
N GLY A 45 10.35 2.16 1.31
CA GLY A 45 10.96 3.08 2.26
C GLY A 45 9.93 3.85 3.08
N GLU A 46 10.35 4.36 4.24
CA GLU A 46 9.47 4.94 5.26
C GLU A 46 8.54 6.04 4.71
N LYS A 47 9.06 6.94 3.87
CA LYS A 47 8.31 8.08 3.35
C LYS A 47 7.13 7.67 2.47
N LEU A 48 7.35 6.75 1.52
CA LEU A 48 6.29 6.28 0.64
C LEU A 48 5.38 5.28 1.35
N ALA A 49 5.92 4.45 2.24
CA ALA A 49 5.14 3.55 3.07
C ALA A 49 4.11 4.31 3.92
N GLY A 50 4.50 5.41 4.58
CA GLY A 50 3.56 6.25 5.33
C GLY A 50 2.43 6.84 4.48
N LYS A 51 2.71 7.17 3.21
CA LYS A 51 1.67 7.63 2.29
C LYS A 51 0.70 6.53 1.91
N VAL A 52 1.22 5.36 1.54
CA VAL A 52 0.44 4.21 1.08
C VAL A 52 -0.38 3.58 2.21
N LEU A 53 0.16 3.52 3.42
CA LEU A 53 -0.49 2.91 4.58
C LEU A 53 -1.55 3.82 5.23
N TYR A 54 -1.46 5.14 5.04
CA TYR A 54 -2.37 6.08 5.72
C TYR A 54 -2.70 7.32 4.89
N GLN A 55 -1.70 8.16 4.58
CA GLN A 55 -1.98 9.54 4.11
C GLN A 55 -2.84 9.59 2.84
N ASN A 56 -2.59 8.72 1.87
CA ASN A 56 -3.33 8.71 0.61
C ASN A 56 -4.80 8.33 0.84
N ALA A 57 -5.07 7.35 1.71
CA ALA A 57 -6.43 6.95 2.07
C ALA A 57 -7.13 8.05 2.88
N ALA A 58 -6.45 8.65 3.85
CA ALA A 58 -6.98 9.77 4.61
C ALA A 58 -7.33 10.95 3.69
N ASP A 59 -6.44 11.29 2.76
CA ASP A 59 -6.66 12.35 1.79
C ASP A 59 -7.85 12.03 0.86
N TRP A 60 -8.03 10.78 0.46
CA TRP A 60 -9.10 10.38 -0.44
C TRP A 60 -10.48 10.32 0.23
N TYR A 61 -10.54 9.74 1.43
CA TYR A 61 -11.82 9.51 2.13
C TYR A 61 -12.23 10.65 3.05
N LEU A 62 -11.26 11.43 3.56
CA LEU A 62 -11.51 12.47 4.58
C LEU A 62 -11.42 13.90 4.03
N LYS A 63 -10.74 14.16 2.90
CA LYS A 63 -10.82 15.49 2.26
C LYS A 63 -12.21 15.63 1.62
N ARG A 64 -12.95 16.66 2.03
CA ARG A 64 -14.16 17.16 1.37
C ARG A 64 -13.81 18.24 0.37
#